data_AF-A0A1I6AU37-F1
#
_entry.id   AF-A0A1I6AU37-F1
#
_cell.length_a   1.000
_cell.length_b   1.000
_cell.length_c   1.000
_cell.angle_alpha   90.00
_cell.angle_beta   90.00
_cell.angle_gamma   90.00
#
_symmetry.space_group_name_H-M   'P 1'
#
loop_
_entity.id
_entity.type
_entity.pdbx_description
1 polymer ?
#
loop_
_entity_poly.entity_id
_entity_poly.type
_entity_poly.pdbx_seq_one_letter_code
_entity_poly.pdbx_strand_id
1 'polypeptide(L)' 'MKLVSLLSGRGFVMYNKELAHKVSVNGAIIFGQLCSSYESFGSKEMLTIRDGKEYFFLTAETLEEETALTYKQQKWG' A
#
# COMPACT_ATOMS: atom_id res chain seq x y z
N MET A 1 10.23 23.68 1.90
CA MET A 1 10.67 22.28 2.03
C MET A 1 12.09 22.17 1.48
N LYS A 2 13.05 21.52 2.17
CA LYS A 2 14.41 21.33 1.62
C LYS A 2 14.43 20.06 0.77
N LEU A 3 14.89 20.11 -0.48
CA LEU A 3 14.92 18.93 -1.39
C LEU A 3 15.59 17.70 -0.75
N VAL A 4 16.63 17.91 0.06
CA VAL A 4 17.37 16.87 0.78
C VAL A 4 16.48 16.10 1.78
N SER A 5 15.41 16.69 2.31
CA SER A 5 14.49 15.99 3.22
C SER A 5 13.67 14.90 2.52
N LEU A 6 13.49 15.00 1.19
CA LEU A 6 12.82 13.97 0.38
C LEU A 6 13.69 12.71 0.19
N LEU A 7 15.01 12.83 0.37
CA LEU A 7 15.96 11.72 0.21
C LEU A 7 16.17 10.93 1.51
N SER A 8 15.58 11.37 2.64
CA SER A 8 15.53 10.53 3.84
C SER A 8 14.68 9.29 3.53
N GLY A 9 15.05 8.11 4.00
CA GLY A 9 14.53 6.79 3.59
C GLY A 9 13.01 6.54 3.71
N ARG A 10 12.22 7.57 4.03
CA ARG A 10 10.77 7.63 4.00
C ARG A 10 10.19 8.10 2.65
N GLY A 11 11.02 8.52 1.70
CA GLY A 11 10.59 9.04 0.39
C GLY A 11 10.54 8.02 -0.75
N PHE A 12 10.71 6.72 -0.47
CA PHE A 12 10.85 5.69 -1.49
C PHE A 12 9.80 4.58 -1.32
N VAL A 13 9.27 4.11 -2.44
CA VAL A 13 8.41 2.93 -2.51
C VAL A 13 9.27 1.74 -2.89
N MET A 14 9.38 0.76 -2.00
CA MET A 14 10.03 -0.53 -2.29
C MET A 14 8.98 -1.57 -2.65
N TYR A 15 9.26 -2.38 -3.67
CA TYR A 15 8.38 -3.48 -4.09
C TYR A 15 9.17 -4.73 -4.44
N ASN A 16 8.53 -5.89 -4.31
CA ASN A 16 9.13 -7.17 -4.67
C ASN A 16 9.11 -7.35 -6.20
N LYS A 17 10.29 -7.59 -6.80
CA LYS A 17 10.45 -7.72 -8.25
C LYS A 17 9.76 -8.97 -8.82
N GLU A 18 9.80 -10.08 -8.11
CA GLU A 18 9.12 -11.32 -8.53
C GLU A 18 7.61 -11.14 -8.54
N LEU A 19 7.07 -10.42 -7.55
CA LEU A 19 5.66 -10.06 -7.51
C LEU A 19 5.32 -9.13 -8.67
N ALA A 20 6.14 -8.11 -8.94
CA ALA A 20 5.92 -7.18 -10.04
C ALA A 20 5.87 -7.85 -11.42
N HIS A 21 6.66 -8.91 -11.63
CA HIS A 21 6.57 -9.71 -12.86
C HIS A 21 5.25 -10.48 -13.00
N LYS A 22 4.53 -10.74 -11.91
CA LYS A 22 3.24 -11.44 -11.93
C LYS A 22 2.04 -10.51 -12.03
N VAL A 23 2.12 -9.30 -11.44
CA VAL A 23 0.96 -8.40 -11.27
C VAL A 23 1.19 -6.94 -11.71
N SER A 24 2.32 -6.64 -12.35
CA SER A 24 2.83 -5.28 -12.64
C SER A 24 3.50 -4.58 -11.45
N VAL A 25 4.32 -3.56 -11.75
CA VAL A 25 4.98 -2.73 -10.73
C VAL A 25 3.95 -2.06 -9.83
N ASN A 26 2.91 -1.45 -10.40
CA ASN A 26 1.86 -0.79 -9.64
C ASN A 26 1.08 -1.80 -8.79
N GLY A 27 0.73 -2.96 -9.36
CA GLY A 27 0.06 -4.03 -8.63
C GLY A 27 0.89 -4.52 -7.44
N ALA A 28 2.20 -4.68 -7.62
CA ALA A 28 3.10 -5.11 -6.53
C ALA A 28 3.24 -4.07 -5.42
N ILE A 29 3.28 -2.78 -5.78
CA ILE A 29 3.31 -1.67 -4.82
C ILE A 29 2.02 -1.65 -3.98
N ILE A 30 0.85 -1.70 -4.64
CA ILE A 30 -0.45 -1.71 -3.96
C ILE A 30 -0.56 -2.92 -3.04
N PHE A 31 -0.19 -4.10 -3.52
CA PHE A 31 -0.24 -5.32 -2.72
C PHE A 31 0.65 -5.22 -1.47
N GLY A 32 1.86 -4.69 -1.59
CA GLY A 32 2.73 -4.41 -0.44
C GLY A 32 2.08 -3.49 0.58
N GLN A 33 1.42 -2.42 0.13
CA GLN A 33 0.72 -1.49 1.02
C GLN A 33 -0.51 -2.12 1.69
N LEU A 34 -1.24 -2.98 0.98
CA LEU A 34 -2.35 -3.74 1.56
C LEU A 34 -1.87 -4.68 2.66
N CYS A 35 -0.74 -5.38 2.48
CA CYS A 35 -0.13 -6.21 3.52
C CYS A 35 0.30 -5.37 4.73
N SER A 36 1.00 -4.25 4.50
CA SER A 36 1.41 -3.33 5.58
C SER A 36 0.21 -2.81 6.39
N SER A 37 -0.86 -2.46 5.68
CA SER A 37 -2.10 -1.98 6.30
C SER A 37 -2.79 -3.09 7.09
N TYR A 38 -2.87 -4.30 6.55
CA TYR A 38 -3.42 -5.46 7.27
C TYR A 38 -2.71 -5.69 8.62
N GLU A 39 -1.37 -5.72 8.63
CA GLU A 39 -0.57 -5.86 9.86
C GLU A 39 -0.79 -4.69 10.84
N SER A 40 -0.87 -3.45 10.33
CA SER A 40 -1.14 -2.30 11.18
C SER A 40 -2.56 -2.33 11.78
N PHE A 41 -3.57 -2.76 11.04
CA PHE A 41 -4.93 -2.86 11.56
C PHE A 41 -5.05 -4.01 12.54
N GLY A 42 -4.38 -5.15 12.26
CA GLY A 42 -4.31 -6.30 13.17
C GLY A 42 -3.68 -5.94 14.51
N SER A 43 -2.54 -5.27 14.51
CA SER A 43 -1.86 -4.84 15.76
C SER A 43 -2.65 -3.81 16.58
N LYS A 44 -3.65 -3.16 15.98
CA LYS A 44 -4.55 -2.21 16.64
C LYS A 44 -5.93 -2.79 16.95
N GLU A 45 -6.15 -4.08 16.72
CA GLU A 45 -7.45 -4.75 16.88
C GLU A 45 -8.57 -4.09 16.03
N MET A 46 -8.22 -3.51 14.87
CA MET A 46 -9.13 -2.79 13.98
C MET A 46 -9.65 -3.64 12.80
N LEU A 47 -9.30 -4.94 12.76
CA LEU A 47 -9.81 -5.85 11.73
C LEU A 47 -11.29 -6.17 11.99
N THR A 48 -12.10 -6.08 10.95
CA THR A 48 -13.50 -6.53 10.99
C THR A 48 -13.54 -8.03 10.72
N ILE A 49 -14.08 -8.81 11.66
CA ILE A 49 -14.26 -10.26 11.48
C ILE A 49 -15.68 -10.54 11.01
N ARG A 50 -15.81 -11.18 9.85
CA ARG A 50 -17.11 -11.61 9.30
C ARG A 50 -16.98 -12.97 8.62
N ASP A 51 -17.84 -13.91 8.98
CA ASP A 51 -17.84 -15.28 8.43
C ASP A 51 -16.47 -15.99 8.55
N GLY A 52 -15.78 -15.77 9.68
CA GLY A 52 -14.44 -16.32 9.94
C GLY A 52 -13.32 -15.70 9.10
N LYS A 53 -13.58 -14.59 8.40
CA LYS A 53 -12.61 -13.87 7.58
C LYS A 53 -12.36 -12.48 8.14
N GLU A 54 -11.14 -12.02 7.98
CA GLU A 54 -10.69 -10.70 8.41
C GLU A 54 -10.76 -9.72 7.24
N TYR A 55 -11.24 -8.52 7.54
CA TYR A 55 -11.39 -7.44 6.58
C TYR A 55 -10.83 -6.14 7.18
N PHE A 56 -10.30 -5.31 6.31
CA PHE A 56 -9.94 -3.93 6.61
C PHE A 56 -10.36 -3.06 5.44
N PHE A 57 -10.40 -1.75 5.67
CA PHE A 57 -10.84 -0.78 4.68
C PHE A 57 -9.78 0.31 4.53
N LEU A 58 -9.46 0.63 3.28
CA LEU A 58 -8.63 1.76 2.90
C LEU A 58 -9.36 2.60 1.86
N THR A 59 -9.15 3.90 1.91
CA THR A 59 -9.62 4.80 0.85
C THR A 59 -8.56 4.88 -0.25
N ALA A 60 -9.01 5.28 -1.45
CA ALA A 60 -8.09 5.57 -2.55
C ALA A 60 -7.12 6.71 -2.23
N GLU A 61 -7.55 7.69 -1.43
CA GLU A 61 -6.72 8.81 -0.97
C GLU A 61 -5.59 8.31 -0.06
N THR A 62 -5.89 7.43 0.90
CA THR A 62 -4.86 6.81 1.75
C THR A 62 -3.88 5.99 0.90
N LEU A 63 -4.36 5.22 -0.07
CA LEU A 63 -3.47 4.49 -0.99
C LEU A 63 -2.58 5.44 -1.80
N GLU A 64 -3.10 6.57 -2.28
CA GLU A 64 -2.34 7.54 -3.04
C GLU A 64 -1.26 8.23 -2.19
N GLU A 65 -1.58 8.61 -0.95
CA GLU A 65 -0.62 9.20 -0.02
C GLU A 65 0.53 8.25 0.32
N GLU A 66 0.22 6.98 0.53
CA GLU A 66 1.19 5.97 0.97
C GLU A 66 2.02 5.38 -0.18
N THR A 67 1.50 5.37 -1.41
CA THR A 67 2.15 4.72 -2.56
C THR A 67 2.58 5.69 -3.66
N ALA A 68 2.16 6.95 -3.60
CA ALA A 68 2.27 7.94 -4.68
C ALA A 68 1.57 7.52 -6.00
N LEU A 69 0.72 6.48 -5.98
CA LEU A 69 -0.04 6.04 -7.14
C LEU A 69 -1.40 6.75 -7.17
N THR A 70 -1.64 7.50 -8.23
CA THR A 70 -2.93 8.16 -8.46
C THR A 70 -4.08 7.14 -8.53
N TYR A 71 -5.30 7.56 -8.22
CA TYR A 71 -6.49 6.71 -8.38
C TYR A 71 -6.56 5.98 -9.74
N LYS A 72 -6.16 6.64 -10.84
CA LYS A 72 -6.13 6.01 -12.17
C LYS A 72 -5.13 4.84 -12.24
N GLN A 73 -3.95 5.02 -11.65
CA GLN A 73 -2.91 3.98 -11.59
C GLN A 73 -3.29 2.85 -10.63
N GLN A 74 -4.05 3.14 -9.57
CA GLN A 74 -4.59 2.12 -8.66
C GLN A 74 -5.58 1.18 -9.37
N LYS A 75 -6.37 1.71 -10.30
CA LYS A 75 -7.43 0.97 -11.00
C LYS A 75 -6.97 0.24 -12.26
N TRP A 76 -5.92 0.73 -12.93
CA TRP A 76 -5.48 0.25 -14.24
C TRP A 76 -3.96 0.06 -14.30
N GLY A 77 -3.40 -0.51 -13.24
CA GLY A 77 -1.97 -0.82 -13.11
C GLY A 77 -1.52 -2.05 -13.88
#